data_AF-A0A6N9ZJI0-F1
#
_entry.id   AF-A0A6N9ZJI0-F1
#
_cell.length_a   1.000
_cell.length_b   1.000
_cell.length_c   1.000
_cell.angle_alpha   90.00
_cell.angle_beta   90.00
_cell.angle_gamma   90.00
#
_symmetry.space_group_name_H-M   'P 1'
#
loop_
_entity.id
_entity.type
_entity.pdbx_description
1 polymer ?
#
loop_
_entity_poly.entity_id
_entity_poly.type
_entity_poly.pdbx_seq_one_letter_code
_entity_poly.pdbx_strand_id
1 'polypeptide(L)'
;MFAGRYLWWMLMGIGIFMFAALSLDYITWLTIQLSGCGDMSGACEPVLRLISGVLKPACIWTAIGVLFTATLLRLHTLSLIWFWGPIVAVWFVASTPILLFVAADAAALTQPSTLAALPVALLFLAAFVAYLTFVLDDGDLLPLAVSVPLRLTLRLTAVYCALAGLAFMPELSRIAGTLLDMPALSVIIALAQPYLQTVLTLGTGSMAPAYAVLAAFIAALAASLLPHAAAPQPSRSTIMPRRLRR
;
A
#
# COMPACT_ATOMS: atom_id res chain seq x y z
N MET A 1 -23.71 -4.13 -3.85
CA MET A 1 -23.74 -3.85 -2.39
C MET A 1 -22.37 -3.86 -1.69
N PHE A 2 -21.29 -4.43 -2.25
CA PHE A 2 -19.96 -4.46 -1.60
C PHE A 2 -19.07 -3.24 -1.88
N ALA A 3 -19.30 -2.57 -3.02
CA ALA A 3 -18.61 -1.34 -3.41
C ALA A 3 -18.63 -0.25 -2.30
N GLY A 4 -19.81 0.13 -1.85
CA GLY A 4 -19.98 1.13 -0.80
C GLY A 4 -19.35 0.73 0.55
N ARG A 5 -19.31 -0.57 0.89
CA ARG A 5 -18.68 -1.03 2.14
C ARG A 5 -17.16 -0.88 2.09
N TYR A 6 -16.53 -1.22 0.96
CA TYR A 6 -15.08 -1.05 0.81
C TYR A 6 -14.66 0.42 0.91
N LEU A 7 -15.36 1.31 0.19
CA LEU A 7 -15.10 2.74 0.27
C LEU A 7 -15.28 3.28 1.69
N TRP A 8 -16.32 2.83 2.39
CA TRP A 8 -16.56 3.20 3.79
C TRP A 8 -15.42 2.75 4.72
N TRP A 9 -14.94 1.52 4.59
CA TRP A 9 -13.79 1.03 5.39
C TRP A 9 -12.50 1.78 5.09
N MET A 10 -12.25 2.12 3.81
CA MET A 10 -11.11 2.93 3.41
C MET A 10 -11.18 4.35 3.98
N LEU A 11 -12.34 5.00 3.89
CA LEU A 11 -12.58 6.32 4.46
C LEU A 11 -12.44 6.31 5.99
N MET A 12 -12.95 5.27 6.66
CA MET A 12 -12.76 5.10 8.11
C MET A 12 -11.28 4.92 8.45
N GLY A 13 -10.53 4.09 7.73
CA GLY A 13 -9.10 3.91 7.95
C GLY A 13 -8.31 5.21 7.77
N ILE A 14 -8.58 5.96 6.69
CA ILE A 14 -7.96 7.28 6.44
C ILE A 14 -8.36 8.28 7.52
N GLY A 15 -9.62 8.29 7.93
CA GLY A 15 -10.13 9.17 8.99
C GLY A 15 -9.47 8.90 10.34
N ILE A 16 -9.35 7.64 10.75
CA ILE A 16 -8.63 7.24 11.96
C ILE A 16 -7.17 7.66 11.88
N PHE A 17 -6.51 7.48 10.73
CA PHE A 17 -5.13 7.90 10.51
C PHE A 17 -4.98 9.42 10.68
N MET A 18 -5.82 10.22 10.00
CA MET A 18 -5.77 11.67 10.08
C MET A 18 -6.09 12.19 11.48
N PHE A 19 -7.08 11.61 12.15
CA PHE A 19 -7.42 11.93 13.53
C PHE A 19 -6.24 11.65 14.47
N ALA A 20 -5.60 10.48 14.33
CA ALA A 20 -4.45 10.11 15.15
C ALA A 20 -3.23 11.00 14.88
N ALA A 21 -2.99 11.36 13.61
CA ALA A 21 -1.85 12.18 13.21
C ALA A 21 -2.00 13.65 13.61
N LEU A 22 -3.22 14.22 13.52
CA LEU A 22 -3.44 15.66 13.75
C LEU A 22 -4.10 15.94 15.09
N SER A 23 -5.22 15.28 15.38
CA SER A 23 -6.05 15.63 16.53
C SER A 23 -5.41 15.23 17.86
N LEU A 24 -4.68 14.12 17.92
CA LEU A 24 -3.99 13.71 19.15
C LEU A 24 -2.87 14.69 19.55
N ASP A 25 -2.19 15.32 18.59
CA ASP A 25 -1.18 16.34 18.89
C ASP A 25 -1.81 17.60 19.48
N TYR A 26 -2.93 18.05 18.92
CA TYR A 26 -3.71 19.15 19.49
C TYR A 26 -4.27 18.83 20.88
N ILE A 27 -4.80 17.61 21.08
CA ILE A 27 -5.29 17.16 22.39
C ILE A 27 -4.14 17.12 23.39
N THR A 28 -2.98 16.60 23.01
CA THR A 28 -1.78 16.56 23.86
C THR A 28 -1.38 17.98 24.28
N TRP A 29 -1.29 18.90 23.32
CA TRP A 29 -0.97 20.31 23.58
C TRP A 29 -1.99 20.96 24.52
N LEU A 30 -3.29 20.77 24.26
CA LEU A 30 -4.37 21.34 25.08
C LEU A 30 -4.38 20.77 26.50
N THR A 31 -4.07 19.47 26.65
CA THR A 31 -3.97 18.82 27.96
C THR A 31 -2.80 19.38 28.78
N ILE A 32 -1.67 19.68 28.15
CA ILE A 32 -0.50 20.31 28.81
C ILE A 32 -0.87 21.72 29.29
N GLN A 33 -1.56 22.51 28.45
CA GLN A 33 -1.97 23.87 28.81
C GLN A 33 -3.00 23.90 29.94
N LEU A 34 -4.01 23.03 29.90
CA LEU A 34 -5.08 22.99 30.92
C LEU A 34 -4.62 22.43 32.26
N SER A 35 -3.62 21.53 32.27
CA SER A 35 -3.11 20.92 33.50
C SER A 35 -2.09 21.78 34.24
N GLY A 36 -1.66 22.93 33.69
CA GLY A 36 -0.62 23.79 34.27
C GLY A 36 0.73 23.09 34.42
N CYS A 37 0.87 21.94 33.77
CA CYS A 37 1.93 21.00 34.02
C CYS A 37 3.25 21.42 33.34
N GLY A 38 3.19 22.33 32.37
CA GLY A 38 4.36 22.95 31.75
C GLY A 38 5.26 23.72 32.73
N ASP A 39 4.71 24.15 33.87
CA ASP A 39 5.44 24.93 34.88
C ASP A 39 6.21 24.06 35.90
N MET A 40 5.98 22.74 35.92
CA MET A 40 6.70 21.80 36.78
C MET A 40 7.47 20.75 35.97
N SER A 41 8.80 20.78 36.07
CA SER A 41 9.69 19.88 35.33
C SER A 41 9.35 18.41 35.60
N GLY A 42 8.96 17.68 34.54
CA GLY A 42 8.70 16.23 34.59
C GLY A 42 7.30 15.82 35.03
N ALA A 43 6.43 16.75 35.44
CA ALA A 43 5.04 16.42 35.81
C ALA A 43 4.22 15.91 34.61
N CYS A 44 4.61 16.29 33.39
CA CYS A 44 3.85 15.96 32.18
C CYS A 44 4.30 14.65 31.54
N GLU A 45 5.43 14.11 32.00
CA GLU A 45 6.02 12.87 31.49
C GLU A 45 5.03 11.70 31.43
N PRO A 46 4.21 11.38 32.46
CA PRO A 46 3.27 10.27 32.38
C PRO A 46 2.15 10.48 31.35
N VAL A 47 1.64 11.71 31.23
CA VAL A 47 0.58 12.05 30.25
C VAL A 47 1.15 12.03 28.84
N LEU A 48 2.34 12.61 28.65
CA LEU A 48 3.03 12.62 27.38
C LEU A 48 3.33 11.19 26.92
N ARG A 49 3.88 10.36 27.80
CA ARG A 49 4.21 8.95 27.50
C ARG A 49 2.97 8.12 27.17
N LEU A 50 1.83 8.37 27.82
CA LEU A 50 0.58 7.68 27.49
C LEU A 50 0.06 8.07 26.11
N ILE A 51 0.00 9.37 25.80
CA ILE A 51 -0.60 9.85 24.55
C ILE A 51 0.35 9.61 23.36
N SER A 52 1.60 10.06 23.45
CA SER A 52 2.57 9.95 22.35
C SER A 52 3.17 8.55 22.24
N GLY A 53 3.37 7.86 23.36
CA GLY A 53 4.05 6.56 23.40
C GLY A 53 3.12 5.35 23.24
N VAL A 54 1.83 5.48 23.52
CA VAL A 54 0.88 4.34 23.48
C VAL A 54 -0.33 4.64 22.62
N LEU A 55 -1.10 5.69 22.92
CA LEU A 55 -2.37 5.95 22.25
C LEU A 55 -2.20 6.27 20.76
N LYS A 56 -1.29 7.19 20.46
CA LYS A 56 -0.97 7.61 19.08
C LYS A 56 -0.50 6.44 18.22
N PRO A 57 0.55 5.67 18.60
CA PRO A 57 0.97 4.51 17.81
C PRO A 57 -0.12 3.44 17.71
N ALA A 58 -0.91 3.19 18.76
CA ALA A 58 -2.01 2.24 18.70
C ALA A 58 -3.05 2.66 17.64
N CYS A 59 -3.49 3.91 17.63
CA CYS A 59 -4.43 4.41 16.63
C CYS A 59 -3.86 4.31 15.21
N ILE A 60 -2.58 4.65 15.02
CA ILE A 60 -1.93 4.54 13.70
C ILE A 60 -1.88 3.08 13.24
N TRP A 61 -1.47 2.15 14.11
CA TRP A 61 -1.47 0.73 13.79
C TRP A 61 -2.86 0.20 13.47
N THR A 62 -3.89 0.64 14.19
CA THR A 62 -5.28 0.25 13.86
C THR A 62 -5.69 0.80 12.49
N ALA A 63 -5.34 2.04 12.15
CA ALA A 63 -5.64 2.61 10.84
C ALA A 63 -4.94 1.83 9.71
N ILE A 64 -3.66 1.53 9.86
CA ILE A 64 -2.89 0.69 8.92
C ILE A 64 -3.54 -0.69 8.78
N GLY A 65 -3.92 -1.32 9.89
CA GLY A 65 -4.58 -2.62 9.92
C GLY A 65 -5.93 -2.63 9.20
N VAL A 66 -6.75 -1.59 9.40
CA VAL A 66 -8.04 -1.42 8.71
C VAL A 66 -7.82 -1.25 7.21
N LEU A 67 -6.89 -0.37 6.79
CA LEU A 67 -6.58 -0.15 5.37
C LEU A 67 -6.07 -1.43 4.69
N PHE A 68 -5.18 -2.15 5.36
CA PHE A 68 -4.64 -3.41 4.86
C PHE A 68 -5.75 -4.47 4.71
N THR A 69 -6.57 -4.66 5.74
CA THR A 69 -7.65 -5.64 5.75
C THR A 69 -8.71 -5.32 4.70
N ALA A 70 -9.09 -4.04 4.55
CA ALA A 70 -10.01 -3.59 3.52
C ALA A 70 -9.47 -3.90 2.11
N THR A 71 -8.18 -3.64 1.88
CA THR A 71 -7.51 -3.93 0.61
C THR A 71 -7.48 -5.43 0.31
N LEU A 72 -7.11 -6.27 1.29
CA LEU A 72 -7.12 -7.73 1.12
C LEU A 72 -8.51 -8.28 0.87
N LEU A 73 -9.52 -7.80 1.61
CA LEU A 73 -10.90 -8.22 1.43
C LEU A 73 -11.38 -7.87 0.01
N ARG A 74 -11.01 -6.70 -0.51
CA ARG A 74 -11.31 -6.30 -1.88
C ARG A 74 -10.63 -7.24 -2.89
N LEU A 75 -9.34 -7.53 -2.71
CA LEU A 75 -8.63 -8.47 -3.57
C LEU A 75 -9.25 -9.88 -3.55
N HIS A 76 -9.72 -10.32 -2.38
CA HIS A 76 -10.44 -11.58 -2.23
C HIS A 76 -11.75 -11.57 -3.03
N THR A 77 -12.55 -10.51 -2.92
CA THR A 77 -13.81 -10.39 -3.68
C THR A 77 -13.61 -10.38 -5.19
N LEU A 78 -12.46 -9.89 -5.66
CA LEU A 78 -12.11 -9.87 -7.07
C LEU A 78 -11.34 -11.14 -7.51
N SER A 79 -11.17 -12.14 -6.64
CA SER A 79 -10.39 -13.38 -6.88
C SER A 79 -8.91 -13.17 -7.27
N LEU A 80 -8.37 -11.98 -6.98
CA LEU A 80 -7.00 -11.58 -7.31
C LEU A 80 -6.02 -11.77 -6.14
N ILE A 81 -6.51 -12.20 -4.98
CA ILE A 81 -5.76 -12.28 -3.72
C ILE A 81 -4.51 -13.16 -3.80
N TRP A 82 -4.51 -14.21 -4.61
CA TRP A 82 -3.40 -15.17 -4.63
C TRP A 82 -2.09 -14.56 -5.14
N PHE A 83 -2.17 -13.71 -6.16
CA PHE A 83 -1.00 -13.00 -6.70
C PHE A 83 -0.81 -11.64 -6.05
N TRP A 84 -1.88 -10.85 -5.90
CA TRP A 84 -1.78 -9.46 -5.44
C TRP A 84 -1.72 -9.33 -3.92
N GLY A 85 -2.26 -10.28 -3.17
CA GLY A 85 -2.21 -10.30 -1.71
C GLY A 85 -0.79 -10.22 -1.14
N PRO A 86 0.14 -11.12 -1.51
CA PRO A 86 1.51 -11.07 -1.01
C PRO A 86 2.25 -9.80 -1.47
N ILE A 87 2.02 -9.34 -2.70
CA ILE A 87 2.63 -8.11 -3.23
C ILE A 87 2.19 -6.88 -2.42
N VAL A 88 0.88 -6.75 -2.19
CA VAL A 88 0.31 -5.65 -1.40
C VAL A 88 0.81 -5.71 0.04
N ALA A 89 0.92 -6.90 0.63
CA ALA A 89 1.50 -7.07 1.97
C ALA A 89 2.94 -6.53 2.03
N VAL A 90 3.79 -6.87 1.05
CA VAL A 90 5.15 -6.32 0.95
C VAL A 90 5.12 -4.79 0.84
N TRP A 91 4.24 -4.23 0.01
CA TRP A 91 4.14 -2.77 -0.13
C TRP A 91 3.69 -2.07 1.14
N PHE A 92 2.72 -2.64 1.87
CA PHE A 92 2.28 -2.12 3.17
C PHE A 92 3.41 -2.16 4.20
N VAL A 93 4.11 -3.29 4.32
CA VAL A 93 5.23 -3.45 5.25
C VAL A 93 6.34 -2.45 4.91
N ALA A 94 6.73 -2.33 3.64
CA ALA A 94 7.73 -1.38 3.20
C ALA A 94 7.31 0.09 3.39
N SER A 95 6.00 0.38 3.39
CA SER A 95 5.46 1.72 3.60
C SER A 95 5.19 2.05 5.08
N THR A 96 5.25 1.07 5.98
CA THR A 96 4.94 1.26 7.40
C THR A 96 5.84 2.32 8.06
N PRO A 97 7.18 2.37 7.82
CA PRO A 97 8.05 3.35 8.46
C PRO A 97 7.68 4.80 8.13
N ILE A 98 7.35 5.09 6.87
CA ILE A 98 6.97 6.45 6.46
C ILE A 98 5.57 6.82 6.99
N LEU A 99 4.64 5.85 7.06
CA LEU A 99 3.30 6.07 7.63
C LEU A 99 3.40 6.38 9.13
N LEU A 100 4.27 5.67 9.85
CA LEU A 100 4.56 5.94 11.25
C LEU A 100 5.28 7.28 11.43
N PHE A 101 6.23 7.63 10.56
CA PHE A 101 6.96 8.90 10.59
C PHE A 101 6.02 10.10 10.39
N VAL A 102 5.18 10.05 9.35
CA VAL A 102 4.16 11.07 9.05
C VAL A 102 3.25 11.30 10.24
N ALA A 103 2.89 10.22 10.93
CA ALA A 103 2.02 10.32 12.07
C ALA A 103 2.76 10.76 13.34
N ALA A 104 4.03 10.38 13.54
CA ALA A 104 4.78 10.73 14.75
C ALA A 104 5.11 12.22 14.82
N ASP A 105 5.58 12.83 13.73
CA ASP A 105 6.10 14.20 13.71
C ASP A 105 5.68 14.96 12.44
N ALA A 106 4.38 15.24 12.33
CA ALA A 106 3.81 15.94 11.18
C ALA A 106 4.44 17.33 10.94
N ALA A 107 4.96 17.97 11.99
CA ALA A 107 5.62 19.27 11.90
C ALA A 107 7.07 19.19 11.36
N ALA A 108 7.75 18.05 11.53
CA ALA A 108 9.07 17.82 10.95
C ALA A 108 9.04 17.50 9.44
N LEU A 109 7.85 17.33 8.85
CA LEU A 109 7.69 17.18 7.39
C LEU A 109 7.93 18.51 6.67
N THR A 110 9.20 18.88 6.52
CA THR A 110 9.55 19.86 5.49
C THR A 110 9.36 19.20 4.12
N GLN A 111 8.65 19.88 3.21
CA GLN A 111 8.37 19.42 1.84
C GLN A 111 9.56 18.73 1.11
N PRO A 112 10.82 19.21 1.20
CA PRO A 112 11.96 18.53 0.57
C PRO A 112 12.33 17.20 1.25
N SER A 113 12.25 17.12 2.58
CA SER A 113 12.59 15.90 3.33
C SER A 113 11.60 14.77 3.07
N THR A 114 10.31 15.10 2.92
CA THR A 114 9.26 14.13 2.64
C THR A 114 9.38 13.54 1.24
N LEU A 115 9.69 14.38 0.24
CA LEU A 115 9.87 13.93 -1.14
C LEU A 115 11.14 13.08 -1.30
N ALA A 116 12.19 13.38 -0.54
CA ALA A 116 13.42 12.58 -0.54
C ALA A 116 13.25 11.22 0.17
N ALA A 117 12.39 11.16 1.20
CA ALA A 117 12.17 9.97 2.02
C ALA A 117 10.99 9.10 1.55
N LEU A 118 10.26 9.51 0.50
CA LEU A 118 9.06 8.80 0.08
C LEU A 118 9.43 7.42 -0.50
N PRO A 119 9.04 6.31 0.14
CA PRO A 119 9.35 5.00 -0.38
C PRO A 119 8.55 4.77 -1.66
N VAL A 120 9.22 4.30 -2.70
CA VAL A 120 8.57 3.99 -3.98
C VAL A 120 7.43 2.99 -3.79
N ALA A 121 7.54 2.06 -2.83
CA ALA A 121 6.49 1.13 -2.47
C ALA A 121 5.17 1.82 -2.06
N LEU A 122 5.23 2.97 -1.39
CA LEU A 122 4.04 3.73 -1.03
C LEU A 122 3.34 4.32 -2.26
N LEU A 123 4.11 4.77 -3.25
CA LEU A 123 3.56 5.31 -4.50
C LEU A 123 2.84 4.23 -5.32
N PHE A 124 3.42 3.03 -5.41
CA PHE A 124 2.77 1.88 -6.05
C PHE A 124 1.51 1.47 -5.30
N LEU A 125 1.58 1.41 -3.96
CA LEU A 125 0.43 1.09 -3.12
C LEU A 125 -0.70 2.11 -3.32
N ALA A 126 -0.39 3.41 -3.27
CA ALA A 126 -1.36 4.48 -3.46
C ALA A 126 -2.01 4.42 -4.84
N ALA A 127 -1.22 4.23 -5.91
CA ALA A 127 -1.73 4.09 -7.27
C ALA A 127 -2.64 2.86 -7.41
N PHE A 128 -2.26 1.73 -6.81
CA PHE A 128 -3.04 0.50 -6.86
C PHE A 128 -4.34 0.59 -6.06
N VAL A 129 -4.30 1.18 -4.86
CA VAL A 129 -5.48 1.44 -4.04
C VAL A 129 -6.44 2.38 -4.77
N ALA A 130 -5.93 3.44 -5.39
CA ALA A 130 -6.72 4.36 -6.21
C ALA A 130 -7.39 3.65 -7.39
N TYR A 131 -6.66 2.75 -8.07
CA TYR A 131 -7.23 1.90 -9.11
C TYR A 131 -8.38 1.01 -8.58
N LEU A 132 -8.19 0.37 -7.42
CA LEU A 132 -9.23 -0.46 -6.80
C LEU A 132 -10.49 0.33 -6.40
N THR A 133 -10.34 1.61 -6.05
CA THR A 133 -11.48 2.52 -5.81
C THR A 133 -12.15 2.97 -7.09
N PHE A 134 -11.45 3.06 -8.21
CA PHE A 134 -12.04 3.50 -9.49
C PHE A 134 -12.83 2.37 -10.17
N VAL A 135 -12.33 1.14 -10.13
CA VAL A 135 -13.01 -0.10 -10.57
C VAL A 135 -14.33 -0.35 -9.81
N LEU A 136 -14.60 0.41 -8.75
CA LEU A 136 -15.78 0.30 -7.90
C LEU A 136 -17.09 0.74 -8.59
N ASP A 137 -17.02 1.75 -9.47
CA ASP A 137 -18.20 2.35 -10.11
C ASP A 137 -18.68 1.56 -11.34
N ASP A 138 -17.76 0.96 -12.10
CA ASP A 138 -18.08 0.21 -13.32
C ASP A 138 -18.28 -1.29 -13.01
N GLY A 139 -19.42 -1.62 -12.39
CA GLY A 139 -19.76 -2.95 -11.86
C GLY A 139 -19.74 -4.15 -12.83
N ASP A 140 -19.45 -3.95 -14.12
CA ASP A 140 -19.48 -4.98 -15.17
C ASP A 140 -18.11 -5.34 -15.76
N LEU A 141 -17.04 -4.61 -15.42
CA LEU A 141 -15.70 -4.89 -15.95
C LEU A 141 -14.90 -5.73 -14.97
N LEU A 142 -14.49 -6.94 -15.37
CA LEU A 142 -13.48 -7.68 -14.62
C LEU A 142 -12.19 -6.82 -14.63
N PRO A 143 -11.69 -6.36 -13.48
CA PRO A 143 -10.43 -5.62 -13.45
C PRO A 143 -9.35 -6.55 -13.96
N LEU A 144 -8.63 -6.13 -14.99
CA LEU A 144 -7.64 -6.93 -15.72
C LEU A 144 -8.22 -7.97 -16.71
N ALA A 145 -9.47 -7.86 -17.19
CA ALA A 145 -9.91 -8.53 -18.43
C ALA A 145 -9.27 -7.87 -19.68
N VAL A 146 -7.95 -7.80 -19.66
CA VAL A 146 -7.16 -7.05 -20.62
C VAL A 146 -6.23 -7.99 -21.39
N SER A 147 -5.77 -7.52 -22.53
CA SER A 147 -4.77 -8.16 -23.39
C SER A 147 -3.61 -8.77 -22.56
N VAL A 148 -3.18 -9.98 -22.95
CA VAL A 148 -2.05 -10.70 -22.35
C VAL A 148 -0.82 -9.81 -22.10
N PRO A 149 -0.37 -8.95 -23.03
CA PRO A 149 0.79 -8.09 -22.79
C PRO A 149 0.58 -7.14 -21.61
N LEU A 150 -0.56 -6.47 -21.49
CA LEU A 150 -0.79 -5.50 -20.40
C LEU A 150 -0.78 -6.17 -19.02
N ARG A 151 -1.35 -7.38 -18.94
CA ARG A 151 -1.34 -8.18 -17.70
C ARG A 151 0.09 -8.55 -17.30
N LEU A 152 0.93 -8.88 -18.28
CA LEU A 152 2.34 -9.17 -18.04
C LEU A 152 3.07 -7.93 -17.52
N THR A 153 2.88 -6.76 -18.16
CA THR A 153 3.51 -5.51 -17.72
C THR A 153 3.12 -5.15 -16.29
N LEU A 154 1.83 -5.25 -15.94
CA LEU A 154 1.35 -4.99 -14.58
C LEU A 154 1.98 -5.95 -13.55
N ARG A 155 2.09 -7.24 -13.87
CA ARG A 155 2.71 -8.22 -12.96
C ARG A 155 4.20 -7.98 -12.80
N LEU A 156 4.92 -7.71 -13.89
CA LEU A 156 6.37 -7.48 -13.85
C LEU A 156 6.71 -6.20 -13.09
N THR A 157 6.01 -5.12 -13.37
CA THR A 157 6.19 -3.84 -12.65
C THR A 157 5.84 -3.97 -11.17
N ALA A 158 4.79 -4.73 -10.83
CA ALA A 158 4.43 -4.99 -9.44
C ALA A 158 5.46 -5.85 -8.69
N VAL A 159 5.99 -6.91 -9.33
CA VAL A 159 7.05 -7.75 -8.76
C VAL A 159 8.34 -6.94 -8.59
N TYR A 160 8.72 -6.14 -9.59
CA TYR A 160 9.88 -5.25 -9.48
C TYR A 160 9.74 -4.32 -8.27
N CYS A 161 8.56 -3.72 -8.08
CA CYS A 161 8.31 -2.86 -6.93
C CYS A 161 8.36 -3.62 -5.60
N ALA A 162 7.79 -4.83 -5.53
CA ALA A 162 7.87 -5.65 -4.32
C ALA A 162 9.33 -5.98 -3.97
N LEU A 163 10.15 -6.34 -4.96
CA LEU A 163 11.58 -6.57 -4.78
C LEU A 163 12.30 -5.30 -4.35
N ALA A 164 11.97 -4.13 -4.93
CA ALA A 164 12.52 -2.85 -4.51
C ALA A 164 12.11 -2.51 -3.07
N GLY A 165 10.86 -2.73 -2.69
CA GLY A 165 10.38 -2.55 -1.32
C GLY A 165 11.17 -3.37 -0.32
N LEU A 166 11.44 -4.66 -0.62
CA LEU A 166 12.28 -5.51 0.20
C LEU A 166 13.74 -5.05 0.22
N ALA A 167 14.30 -4.69 -0.93
CA ALA A 167 15.69 -4.28 -1.05
C ALA A 167 15.99 -2.98 -0.29
N PHE A 168 15.09 -2.00 -0.32
CA PHE A 168 15.30 -0.70 0.31
C PHE A 168 14.76 -0.60 1.74
N MET A 169 14.25 -1.69 2.32
CA MET A 169 13.73 -1.69 3.68
C MET A 169 14.86 -1.98 4.71
N PRO A 170 15.33 -0.99 5.47
CA PRO A 170 16.50 -1.15 6.34
C PRO A 170 16.28 -2.15 7.48
N GLU A 171 15.06 -2.25 7.99
CA GLU A 171 14.70 -3.14 9.10
C GLU A 171 14.25 -4.54 8.67
N LEU A 172 14.29 -4.86 7.37
CA LEU A 172 13.79 -6.15 6.87
C LEU A 172 14.52 -7.33 7.52
N SER A 173 15.84 -7.26 7.65
CA SER A 173 16.66 -8.30 8.27
C SER A 173 16.27 -8.56 9.72
N ARG A 174 16.06 -7.48 10.49
CA ARG A 174 15.64 -7.55 11.89
C ARG A 174 14.23 -8.09 12.05
N ILE A 175 13.29 -7.59 11.24
CA ILE A 175 11.88 -8.02 11.26
C ILE A 175 11.80 -9.51 10.91
N ALA A 176 12.47 -9.93 9.84
CA ALA A 176 12.43 -11.33 9.42
C ALA A 176 13.10 -12.26 10.45
N GLY A 177 14.24 -11.88 11.02
CA GLY A 177 14.91 -12.67 12.06
C GLY A 177 14.11 -12.81 13.35
N THR A 178 13.39 -11.76 13.76
CA THR A 178 12.61 -11.74 15.01
C THR A 178 11.24 -12.41 14.85
N LEU A 179 10.54 -12.23 13.72
CA LEU A 179 9.23 -12.85 13.49
C LEU A 179 9.32 -14.35 13.25
N LEU A 180 10.39 -14.82 12.61
CA LEU A 180 10.57 -16.24 12.28
C LEU A 180 11.40 -16.99 13.33
N ASP A 181 11.87 -16.30 14.38
CA ASP A 181 12.79 -16.81 15.39
C ASP A 181 14.03 -17.51 14.79
N MET A 182 14.53 -16.94 13.69
CA MET A 182 15.60 -17.50 12.87
C MET A 182 16.71 -16.47 12.65
N PRO A 183 17.71 -16.38 13.55
CA PRO A 183 18.79 -15.39 13.43
C PRO A 183 19.70 -15.62 12.21
N ALA A 184 19.76 -16.84 11.67
CA ALA A 184 20.48 -17.08 10.42
C ALA A 184 19.83 -16.37 9.22
N LEU A 185 18.51 -16.21 9.25
CA LEU A 185 17.74 -15.60 8.16
C LEU A 185 17.95 -14.09 8.10
N SER A 186 18.15 -13.42 9.24
CA SER A 186 18.51 -12.00 9.26
C SER A 186 19.87 -11.74 8.61
N VAL A 187 20.86 -12.61 8.85
CA VAL A 187 22.20 -12.53 8.25
C VAL A 187 22.13 -12.72 6.73
N ILE A 188 21.40 -13.74 6.27
CA ILE A 188 21.24 -14.00 4.83
C ILE A 188 20.57 -12.82 4.13
N ILE A 189 19.51 -12.26 4.72
CA ILE A 189 18.81 -11.09 4.15
C ILE A 189 19.76 -9.90 4.12
N ALA A 190 20.44 -9.59 5.22
CA ALA A 190 21.38 -8.47 5.29
C ALA A 190 22.50 -8.54 4.23
N LEU A 191 22.96 -9.76 3.91
CA LEU A 191 23.95 -9.99 2.86
C LEU A 191 23.36 -9.89 1.45
N ALA A 192 22.14 -10.39 1.22
CA ALA A 192 21.49 -10.39 -0.09
C ALA A 192 20.95 -9.01 -0.51
N GLN A 193 20.54 -8.20 0.47
CA GLN A 193 19.89 -6.90 0.26
C GLN A 193 20.71 -5.91 -0.59
N PRO A 194 22.02 -5.68 -0.35
CA PRO A 194 22.82 -4.76 -1.18
C PRO A 194 23.01 -5.24 -2.62
N TYR A 195 23.11 -6.56 -2.85
CA TYR A 195 23.15 -7.11 -4.22
C TYR A 195 21.84 -6.83 -4.96
N LEU A 196 20.71 -7.04 -4.29
CA LEU A 196 19.40 -6.76 -4.85
C LEU A 196 19.22 -5.26 -5.16
N GLN A 197 19.67 -4.37 -4.28
CA GLN A 197 19.69 -2.93 -4.53
C GLN A 197 20.51 -2.57 -5.78
N THR A 198 21.68 -3.20 -5.95
CA THR A 198 22.58 -2.93 -7.08
C THR A 198 21.94 -3.36 -8.41
N VAL A 199 21.32 -4.54 -8.43
CA VAL A 199 20.60 -5.06 -9.61
C VAL A 199 19.39 -4.17 -9.94
N LEU A 200 18.60 -3.79 -8.94
CA LEU A 200 17.38 -2.99 -9.15
C LEU A 200 17.67 -1.54 -9.57
N THR A 201 18.79 -0.97 -9.12
CA THR A 201 19.27 0.35 -9.57
C THR A 201 20.02 0.29 -10.91
N LEU A 202 20.13 -0.89 -11.54
CA LEU A 202 20.89 -1.12 -12.77
C LEU A 202 22.35 -0.64 -12.64
N GLY A 203 22.92 -0.71 -11.44
CA GLY A 203 24.27 -0.22 -11.15
C GLY A 203 24.42 1.31 -11.14
N THR A 204 23.34 2.08 -11.35
CA THR A 204 23.39 3.55 -11.36
C THR A 204 23.43 4.16 -9.97
N GLY A 205 23.08 3.40 -8.93
CA GLY A 205 22.90 3.90 -7.56
C GLY A 205 21.75 4.90 -7.42
N SER A 206 20.92 5.08 -8.46
CA SER A 206 19.81 6.03 -8.49
C SER A 206 18.45 5.33 -8.40
N MET A 207 17.45 6.06 -7.90
CA MET A 207 16.05 5.59 -7.88
C MET A 207 15.29 5.87 -9.19
N ALA A 208 15.94 6.47 -10.19
CA ALA A 208 15.38 6.74 -11.51
C ALA A 208 14.72 5.51 -12.18
N PRO A 209 15.32 4.30 -12.20
CA PRO A 209 14.66 3.13 -12.78
C PRO A 209 13.36 2.78 -12.05
N ALA A 210 13.32 2.93 -10.73
CA ALA A 210 12.12 2.63 -9.95
C ALA A 210 10.96 3.59 -10.27
N TYR A 211 11.26 4.88 -10.49
CA TYR A 211 10.27 5.86 -10.96
C TYR A 211 9.81 5.62 -12.40
N ALA A 212 10.71 5.16 -13.29
CA ALA A 212 10.33 4.76 -14.64
C ALA A 212 9.38 3.56 -14.63
N VAL A 213 9.64 2.57 -13.78
CA VAL A 213 8.75 1.41 -13.60
C VAL A 213 7.40 1.84 -13.00
N LEU A 214 7.39 2.80 -12.06
CA LEU A 214 6.16 3.38 -11.52
C LEU A 214 5.32 4.05 -12.61
N ALA A 215 5.94 4.86 -13.47
CA ALA A 215 5.25 5.51 -14.58
C ALA A 215 4.63 4.46 -15.54
N ALA A 216 5.38 3.40 -15.85
CA ALA A 216 4.87 2.29 -16.66
C ALA A 216 3.72 1.55 -15.99
N PHE A 217 3.77 1.36 -14.66
CA PHE A 217 2.70 0.75 -13.89
C PHE A 217 1.42 1.59 -13.92
N ILE A 218 1.51 2.90 -13.66
CA ILE A 218 0.38 3.82 -13.71
C ILE A 218 -0.22 3.87 -15.12
N ALA A 219 0.62 3.97 -16.15
CA ALA A 219 0.17 3.96 -17.54
C ALA A 219 -0.55 2.64 -17.88
N ALA A 220 -0.05 1.50 -17.41
CA ALA A 220 -0.70 0.21 -17.61
C ALA A 220 -2.02 0.10 -16.84
N LEU A 221 -2.11 0.63 -15.62
CA LEU A 221 -3.37 0.70 -14.88
C LEU A 221 -4.39 1.58 -15.62
N ALA A 222 -3.99 2.77 -16.07
CA ALA A 222 -4.85 3.66 -16.84
C ALA A 222 -5.31 3.01 -18.15
N ALA A 223 -4.40 2.34 -18.87
CA ALA A 223 -4.72 1.61 -20.10
C ALA A 223 -5.69 0.44 -19.85
N SER A 224 -5.66 -0.17 -18.66
CA SER A 224 -6.60 -1.23 -18.30
C SER A 224 -8.04 -0.74 -18.10
N LEU A 225 -8.23 0.57 -17.88
CA LEU A 225 -9.53 1.21 -17.73
C LEU A 225 -10.13 1.64 -19.09
N LEU A 226 -9.34 1.67 -20.16
CA LEU A 226 -9.84 2.03 -21.49
C LEU A 226 -10.76 0.92 -22.02
N PRO A 227 -11.91 1.27 -22.62
CA PRO A 227 -12.77 0.31 -23.31
C PRO A 227 -11.94 -0.38 -24.39
N HIS A 228 -11.63 -1.66 -24.17
CA HIS A 228 -11.02 -2.46 -25.22
C HIS A 228 -12.10 -2.67 -26.27
N ALA A 229 -11.91 -2.05 -27.44
CA ALA A 229 -12.74 -2.28 -28.61
C ALA A 229 -12.94 -3.79 -28.75
N ALA A 230 -14.17 -4.24 -28.51
CA ALA A 230 -14.51 -5.64 -28.48
C ALA A 230 -13.96 -6.31 -29.74
N ALA A 231 -13.11 -7.33 -29.57
CA ALA A 231 -12.85 -8.25 -30.65
C ALA A 231 -14.21 -8.74 -31.18
N PRO A 232 -14.42 -8.85 -32.51
CA PRO A 232 -15.69 -9.24 -33.07
C PRO A 232 -16.19 -10.51 -32.39
N GLN A 233 -17.41 -10.46 -31.83
CA GLN A 233 -18.07 -11.65 -31.32
C GLN A 233 -17.97 -12.73 -32.40
N PRO A 234 -17.46 -13.94 -32.11
CA PRO A 234 -17.56 -15.03 -33.07
C PRO A 234 -19.05 -15.20 -33.33
N SER A 235 -19.43 -15.05 -34.60
CA SER A 235 -20.81 -15.11 -35.03
C SER A 235 -21.42 -16.37 -34.45
N ARG A 236 -22.53 -16.17 -33.75
CA ARG A 236 -23.38 -17.23 -33.24
C ARG A 236 -23.82 -18.04 -34.46
N SER A 237 -23.08 -19.10 -34.78
CA SER A 237 -23.46 -20.02 -35.84
C SER A 237 -24.79 -20.63 -35.42
N THR A 238 -25.84 -20.15 -36.08
CA THR A 238 -27.03 -20.89 -36.47
C THR A 238 -27.15 -22.25 -35.77
N ILE A 239 -27.77 -22.25 -34.59
CA ILE A 239 -28.40 -23.45 -34.05
C ILE A 239 -29.52 -23.79 -35.04
N MET A 240 -29.20 -24.68 -35.97
CA MET A 240 -30.14 -25.26 -36.92
C MET A 240 -31.22 -26.00 -36.10
N PRO A 241 -32.51 -25.64 -36.18
CA PRO A 241 -33.55 -26.45 -35.58
C PRO A 241 -33.66 -27.72 -36.40
N ARG A 242 -33.08 -28.82 -35.91
CA ARG A 242 -33.28 -30.14 -36.49
C ARG A 242 -34.74 -30.53 -36.23
N ARG A 243 -35.60 -30.27 -37.22
CA ARG A 243 -36.90 -30.91 -37.34
C ARG A 243 -36.70 -32.42 -37.23
N LEU A 244 -37.16 -33.01 -36.15
CA LEU A 244 -37.40 -34.45 -36.08
C LEU A 244 -38.90 -34.66 -36.12
N ARG A 245 -39.37 -34.96 -37.33
CA ARG A 245 -40.58 -35.77 -37.58
C ARG A 245 -40.34 -37.14 -36.94
N ARG A 246 -41.17 -37.52 -35.98
CA ARG A 246 -42.08 -38.68 -36.05
C ARG A 246 -42.92 -38.75 -34.80
#